data_AF-A0A7C3YUY3-F1
#
_entry.id   AF-A0A7C3YUY3-F1
#
_cell.length_a   1.000
_cell.length_b   1.000
_cell.length_c   1.000
_cell.angle_alpha   90.00
_cell.angle_beta   90.00
_cell.angle_gamma   90.00
#
_symmetry.space_group_name_H-M   'P 1'
#
loop_
_entity.id
_entity.type
_entity.pdbx_description
1 polymer ?
#
loop_
_entity_poly.entity_id
_entity_poly.type
_entity_poly.pdbx_seq_one_letter_code
_entity_poly.pdbx_strand_id
1 'polypeptide(L)'
;FMSNVIFYHMYPLMLITKYKRREVSAKEKSRDIMKFIKNVSDDCLGVLLISYADLQATQGPLRTAEDIKIMDYLVKEISDTYFMEIKSSIPVLVTGDDIIKEFGLSPGPIIGKILTNIREAQLNKKISTREEAIDFARKFVSELFESDKL
;
A
#
# COMPACT_ATOMS: atom_id res chain seq x y z
N PHE A 1 0.18 4.92 17.05
CA PHE A 1 0.42 3.51 16.73
C PHE A 1 -0.36 2.57 17.66
N MET A 2 0.20 1.99 18.74
CA MET A 2 -0.46 0.89 19.48
C MET A 2 -1.86 1.20 20.01
N SER A 3 -2.08 2.38 20.62
CA SER A 3 -3.41 2.76 21.12
C SER A 3 -4.47 2.85 20.01
N ASN A 4 -4.07 3.24 18.80
CA ASN A 4 -4.97 3.37 17.66
C ASN A 4 -5.30 1.99 17.06
N VAL A 5 -4.31 1.09 17.01
CA VAL A 5 -4.52 -0.32 16.64
C VAL A 5 -5.52 -0.97 17.60
N ILE A 6 -5.33 -0.80 18.91
CA ILE A 6 -6.27 -1.33 19.93
C ILE A 6 -7.63 -0.64 19.82
N PHE A 7 -7.69 0.66 19.54
CA PHE A 7 -8.98 1.34 19.40
C PHE A 7 -9.81 0.82 18.21
N TYR A 8 -9.16 0.53 17.08
CA TYR A 8 -9.83 0.15 15.83
C TYR A 8 -9.89 -1.36 15.55
N HIS A 9 -9.26 -2.24 16.33
CA HIS A 9 -9.24 -3.70 16.05
C HIS A 9 -10.63 -4.35 15.95
N MET A 10 -11.66 -3.79 16.57
CA MET A 10 -13.02 -4.32 16.43
C MET A 10 -13.70 -3.91 15.13
N TYR A 11 -13.19 -2.92 14.40
CA TYR A 11 -13.85 -2.38 13.22
C TYR A 11 -13.99 -3.43 12.08
N PRO A 12 -12.95 -4.20 11.70
CA PRO A 12 -13.14 -5.27 10.71
C PRO A 12 -14.17 -6.32 11.15
N LEU A 13 -14.24 -6.65 12.43
CA LEU A 13 -15.25 -7.58 12.99
C LEU A 13 -16.68 -7.01 12.89
N MET A 14 -16.84 -5.70 13.07
CA MET A 14 -18.11 -5.02 12.84
C MET A 14 -18.53 -5.05 11.36
N LEU A 15 -17.59 -4.96 10.42
CA LEU A 15 -17.88 -5.10 8.99
C LEU A 15 -18.31 -6.52 8.65
N ILE A 16 -17.68 -7.56 9.23
CA ILE A 16 -18.13 -8.95 9.09
C ILE A 16 -19.59 -9.08 9.55
N THR A 17 -19.90 -8.59 10.74
CA THR A 17 -21.26 -8.62 11.30
C THR A 17 -22.25 -7.91 10.37
N LYS A 18 -21.88 -6.74 9.83
CA LYS A 18 -22.70 -5.99 8.87
C LYS A 18 -22.97 -6.79 7.60
N TYR A 19 -21.94 -7.42 7.04
CA TYR A 19 -22.02 -8.14 5.76
C TYR A 19 -22.76 -9.47 5.86
N LYS A 20 -22.80 -10.08 7.06
CA LYS A 20 -23.61 -11.29 7.32
C LYS A 20 -25.08 -10.99 7.55
N ARG A 21 -25.39 -9.88 8.24
CA ARG A 21 -26.77 -9.58 8.65
C ARG A 21 -27.67 -9.19 7.48
N ARG A 22 -27.10 -8.72 6.38
CA ARG A 22 -27.86 -8.35 5.18
C ARG A 22 -26.98 -8.40 3.95
N GLU A 23 -27.64 -8.46 2.81
CA GLU A 23 -26.97 -8.22 1.54
C GLU A 23 -26.44 -6.78 1.48
N VAL A 24 -25.14 -6.66 1.17
CA VAL A 24 -24.44 -5.38 1.03
C VAL A 24 -23.90 -5.30 -0.39
N SER A 25 -24.37 -4.30 -1.13
CA SER A 25 -23.92 -4.06 -2.51
C SER A 25 -22.41 -3.80 -2.59
N ALA A 26 -21.78 -4.13 -3.72
CA ALA A 26 -20.36 -3.86 -3.96
C ALA A 26 -19.99 -2.38 -3.71
N LYS A 27 -20.82 -1.45 -4.19
CA LYS A 27 -20.63 0.00 -3.98
C LYS A 27 -20.66 0.40 -2.50
N GLU A 28 -21.43 -0.31 -1.68
CA GLU A 28 -21.44 -0.06 -0.24
C GLU A 28 -20.21 -0.66 0.45
N LYS A 29 -19.78 -1.88 0.08
CA LYS A 29 -18.54 -2.48 0.58
C LYS A 29 -17.31 -1.60 0.29
N SER A 30 -17.21 -1.07 -0.93
CA SER A 30 -16.12 -0.13 -1.29
C SER A 30 -16.15 1.12 -0.40
N ARG A 31 -17.32 1.68 -0.12
CA ARG A 31 -17.44 2.86 0.77
C ARG A 31 -17.03 2.53 2.21
N ASP A 32 -17.42 1.35 2.71
CA ASP A 32 -17.03 0.90 4.05
C ASP A 32 -15.51 0.71 4.16
N ILE A 33 -14.88 0.11 3.14
CA ILE A 33 -13.43 -0.08 3.04
C ILE A 33 -12.71 1.28 3.01
N MET A 34 -13.13 2.20 2.15
CA MET A 34 -12.53 3.54 2.07
C MET A 34 -12.68 4.31 3.39
N LYS A 35 -13.82 4.18 4.07
CA LYS A 35 -14.04 4.79 5.38
C LYS A 35 -13.13 4.16 6.44
N PHE A 36 -12.97 2.84 6.42
CA PHE A 36 -12.03 2.13 7.29
C PHE A 36 -10.61 2.65 7.10
N ILE A 37 -10.12 2.66 5.86
CA ILE A 37 -8.76 3.12 5.53
C ILE A 37 -8.55 4.57 5.97
N LYS A 38 -9.50 5.46 5.69
CA LYS A 38 -9.39 6.88 6.09
C LYS A 38 -9.37 7.08 7.61
N ASN A 39 -10.14 6.29 8.37
CA ASN A 39 -10.21 6.41 9.82
C ASN A 39 -8.98 5.84 10.51
N VAL A 40 -8.41 4.76 9.97
CA VAL A 40 -7.27 4.05 10.56
C VAL A 40 -5.93 4.62 10.08
N SER A 41 -5.89 5.15 8.86
CA SER A 41 -4.69 5.70 8.20
C SER A 41 -3.54 4.70 8.21
N ASP A 42 -2.36 5.11 8.71
CA ASP A 42 -1.10 4.38 8.56
C ASP A 42 -1.09 3.07 9.37
N ASP A 43 -2.01 2.93 10.33
CA ASP A 43 -2.14 1.76 11.22
C ASP A 43 -2.97 0.62 10.59
N CYS A 44 -3.40 0.77 9.33
CA CYS A 44 -4.35 -0.10 8.63
C CYS A 44 -3.99 -1.59 8.72
N LEU A 45 -2.74 -1.92 8.38
CA LEU A 45 -2.25 -3.30 8.39
C LEU A 45 -2.13 -3.87 9.81
N GLY A 46 -1.76 -3.03 10.78
CA GLY A 46 -1.70 -3.43 12.18
C GLY A 46 -3.08 -3.77 12.73
N VAL A 47 -4.09 -2.96 12.40
CA VAL A 47 -5.49 -3.22 12.74
C VAL A 47 -5.96 -4.52 12.09
N LEU A 48 -5.72 -4.73 10.79
CA LEU A 48 -6.11 -5.97 10.10
C LEU A 48 -5.46 -7.20 10.74
N LEU A 49 -4.17 -7.15 11.06
CA LEU A 49 -3.44 -8.26 11.68
C LEU A 49 -4.06 -8.63 13.04
N ILE A 50 -4.26 -7.65 13.92
CA ILE A 50 -4.84 -7.90 15.25
C ILE A 50 -6.28 -8.39 15.12
N SER A 51 -7.08 -7.79 14.23
CA SER A 51 -8.46 -8.21 14.00
C SER A 51 -8.52 -9.64 13.50
N TYR A 52 -7.61 -10.03 12.59
CA TYR A 52 -7.59 -11.37 12.05
C TYR A 52 -7.07 -12.40 13.07
N ALA A 53 -6.07 -12.04 13.87
CA ALA A 53 -5.61 -12.88 14.97
C ALA A 53 -6.68 -13.07 16.06
N ASP A 54 -7.34 -11.98 16.47
CA ASP A 54 -8.45 -12.00 17.45
C ASP A 54 -9.63 -12.81 16.95
N LEU A 55 -9.93 -12.66 15.65
CA LEU A 55 -10.77 -13.62 14.96
C LEU A 55 -10.11 -14.99 15.24
N GLN A 56 -9.04 -15.42 14.59
CA GLN A 56 -8.55 -16.82 14.65
C GLN A 56 -8.44 -17.46 16.05
N ALA A 57 -8.14 -16.68 17.09
CA ALA A 57 -8.09 -17.14 18.47
C ALA A 57 -9.45 -17.45 19.12
N THR A 58 -10.53 -16.79 18.69
CA THR A 58 -11.86 -16.99 19.27
C THR A 58 -12.42 -18.39 18.93
N GLN A 59 -12.85 -19.15 19.94
CA GLN A 59 -13.47 -20.47 19.79
C GLN A 59 -14.99 -20.40 20.06
N GLY A 60 -15.79 -21.26 19.41
CA GLY A 60 -17.21 -21.46 19.75
C GLY A 60 -18.23 -21.19 18.61
N PRO A 61 -19.54 -21.39 18.89
CA PRO A 61 -20.61 -21.46 17.88
C PRO A 61 -20.96 -20.13 17.20
N LEU A 62 -20.51 -19.00 17.75
CA LEU A 62 -20.72 -17.66 17.18
C LEU A 62 -19.82 -17.37 15.97
N ARG A 63 -18.94 -18.32 15.63
CA ARG A 63 -17.88 -18.14 14.66
C ARG A 63 -18.01 -19.17 13.55
N THR A 64 -18.32 -18.69 12.35
CA THR A 64 -18.65 -19.54 11.21
C THR A 64 -17.56 -19.48 10.15
N ALA A 65 -17.51 -20.49 9.28
CA ALA A 65 -16.65 -20.46 8.09
C ALA A 65 -16.92 -19.24 7.19
N GLU A 66 -18.12 -18.67 7.28
CA GLU A 66 -18.50 -17.42 6.62
C GLU A 66 -17.78 -16.20 7.21
N ASP A 67 -17.58 -16.13 8.53
CA ASP A 67 -16.83 -15.03 9.16
C ASP A 67 -15.39 -14.98 8.63
N ILE A 68 -14.75 -16.15 8.54
CA ILE A 68 -13.38 -16.28 8.01
C ILE A 68 -13.34 -15.87 6.54
N LYS A 69 -14.29 -16.34 5.71
CA LYS A 69 -14.37 -15.95 4.29
C LYS A 69 -14.54 -14.44 4.11
N ILE A 70 -15.36 -13.79 4.94
CA ILE A 70 -15.55 -12.35 4.87
C ILE A 70 -14.29 -11.62 5.35
N MET A 71 -13.61 -12.12 6.39
CA MET A 71 -12.33 -11.57 6.83
C MET A 71 -11.27 -11.69 5.75
N ASP A 72 -11.14 -12.83 5.07
CA ASP A 72 -10.19 -13.02 3.98
C ASP A 72 -10.45 -12.03 2.83
N TYR A 73 -11.73 -11.81 2.49
CA TYR A 73 -12.13 -10.77 1.54
C TYR A 73 -11.72 -9.38 2.02
N LEU A 74 -12.02 -9.02 3.27
CA LEU A 74 -11.70 -7.70 3.82
C LEU A 74 -10.18 -7.47 3.86
N VAL A 75 -9.41 -8.44 4.33
CA VAL A 75 -7.94 -8.36 4.38
C VAL A 75 -7.38 -8.11 2.99
N LYS A 76 -7.82 -8.88 1.99
CA LYS A 76 -7.38 -8.70 0.60
C LYS A 76 -7.74 -7.31 0.08
N GLU A 77 -9.03 -6.95 0.09
CA GLU A 77 -9.48 -5.71 -0.55
C GLU A 77 -8.99 -4.46 0.16
N ILE A 78 -8.93 -4.45 1.50
CA ILE A 78 -8.39 -3.32 2.26
C ILE A 78 -6.89 -3.19 2.00
N SER A 79 -6.13 -4.29 2.00
CA SER A 79 -4.69 -4.22 1.74
C SER A 79 -4.41 -3.72 0.33
N ASP A 80 -5.09 -4.28 -0.68
CA ASP A 80 -4.95 -3.86 -2.08
C ASP A 80 -5.28 -2.36 -2.23
N THR A 81 -6.41 -1.92 -1.66
CA THR A 81 -6.84 -0.51 -1.73
C THR A 81 -5.87 0.41 -1.00
N TYR A 82 -5.44 0.04 0.21
CA TYR A 82 -4.49 0.82 1.01
C TYR A 82 -3.15 1.01 0.30
N PHE A 83 -2.60 -0.06 -0.29
CA PHE A 83 -1.35 0.04 -1.05
C PHE A 83 -1.52 0.84 -2.34
N MET A 84 -2.67 0.76 -3.02
CA MET A 84 -2.96 1.62 -4.16
C MET A 84 -3.06 3.09 -3.75
N GLU A 85 -3.72 3.41 -2.64
CA GLU A 85 -3.82 4.78 -2.12
C GLU A 85 -2.46 5.34 -1.71
N ILE A 86 -1.65 4.57 -0.97
CA ILE A 86 -0.28 4.98 -0.65
C ILE A 86 0.50 5.23 -1.93
N LYS A 87 0.51 4.27 -2.87
CA LYS A 87 1.26 4.40 -4.12
C LYS A 87 0.79 5.58 -4.97
N SER A 88 -0.51 5.88 -4.99
CA SER A 88 -1.09 7.00 -5.76
C SER A 88 -0.91 8.36 -5.08
N SER A 89 -0.81 8.39 -3.74
CA SER A 89 -0.53 9.61 -2.99
C SER A 89 0.89 10.14 -3.18
N ILE A 90 1.82 9.30 -3.64
CA ILE A 90 3.22 9.70 -3.85
C ILE A 90 3.34 10.49 -5.16
N PRO A 91 3.68 11.78 -5.09
CA PRO A 91 3.80 12.61 -6.27
C PRO A 91 4.89 12.07 -7.19
N VAL A 92 4.67 12.18 -8.49
CA VAL A 92 5.70 11.87 -9.49
C VAL A 92 6.70 13.03 -9.48
N LEU A 93 7.93 12.80 -9.05
CA LEU A 93 8.98 13.83 -9.03
C LEU A 93 9.60 14.05 -10.41
N VAL A 94 9.74 12.97 -11.17
CA VAL A 94 10.32 12.95 -12.52
C VAL A 94 9.63 11.88 -13.37
N THR A 95 9.60 12.13 -14.68
CA THR A 95 9.04 11.24 -15.71
C THR A 95 10.15 10.59 -16.54
N GLY A 96 9.81 9.62 -17.39
CA GLY A 96 10.78 9.03 -18.31
C GLY A 96 11.41 10.05 -19.26
N ASP A 97 10.62 11.02 -19.74
CA ASP A 97 11.11 12.09 -20.60
C ASP A 97 12.10 13.00 -19.89
N ASP A 98 11.91 13.22 -18.57
CA ASP A 98 12.87 13.97 -17.75
C ASP A 98 14.22 13.24 -17.68
N ILE A 99 14.19 11.92 -17.44
CA ILE A 99 15.40 11.09 -17.39
C ILE A 99 16.11 11.06 -18.75
N ILE A 100 15.38 10.93 -19.85
CA ILE A 100 15.93 10.96 -21.21
C ILE A 100 16.66 12.29 -21.46
N LYS A 101 16.01 13.42 -21.15
CA LYS A 101 16.56 14.76 -21.39
C LYS A 101 17.77 15.05 -20.52
N GLU A 102 17.71 14.69 -19.24
CA GLU A 102 18.78 15.00 -18.28
C GLU A 102 20.05 14.18 -18.54
N PHE A 103 19.89 12.89 -18.88
CA PHE A 103 21.02 11.95 -19.00
C PHE A 103 21.37 11.57 -20.45
N GLY A 104 20.64 12.08 -21.44
CA GLY A 104 20.86 11.76 -22.86
C GLY A 104 20.67 10.28 -23.21
N LEU A 105 19.88 9.55 -22.42
CA LEU A 105 19.67 8.11 -22.59
C LEU A 105 18.68 7.83 -23.72
N SER A 106 18.94 6.77 -24.49
CA SER A 106 17.95 6.27 -25.45
C SER A 106 16.78 5.60 -24.72
N PRO A 107 15.55 5.69 -25.25
CA PRO A 107 14.41 4.96 -24.72
C PRO A 107 14.70 3.46 -24.56
N GLY A 108 14.47 2.91 -23.37
CA GLY A 108 14.73 1.49 -23.10
C GLY A 108 14.49 1.06 -21.65
N PRO A 109 14.67 -0.23 -21.35
CA PRO A 109 14.40 -0.81 -20.03
C PRO A 109 15.14 -0.14 -18.87
N ILE A 110 16.31 0.46 -19.16
CA ILE A 110 17.11 1.19 -18.17
C ILE A 110 16.34 2.36 -17.54
N ILE A 111 15.54 3.08 -18.32
CA ILE A 111 14.74 4.21 -17.80
C ILE A 111 13.71 3.71 -16.80
N GLY A 112 13.05 2.58 -17.09
CA GLY A 112 12.12 1.94 -16.16
C GLY A 112 12.81 1.53 -14.85
N LYS A 113 14.04 1.00 -14.92
CA LYS A 113 14.83 0.67 -13.72
C LYS A 113 15.15 1.92 -12.89
N ILE A 114 15.58 3.01 -13.52
CA ILE A 114 15.86 4.28 -12.84
C ILE A 114 14.60 4.81 -12.15
N LEU A 115 13.47 4.90 -12.87
CA LEU A 115 12.20 5.38 -12.32
C LEU A 115 11.70 4.52 -11.15
N THR A 116 11.91 3.19 -11.23
CA THR A 116 11.55 2.26 -10.14
C THR A 116 12.37 2.55 -8.89
N ASN A 117 13.69 2.72 -9.02
CA ASN A 117 14.57 3.03 -7.88
C ASN A 117 14.26 4.41 -7.28
N ILE A 118 13.92 5.41 -8.09
CA ILE A 118 13.43 6.72 -7.61
C ILE A 118 12.15 6.52 -6.80
N ARG A 119 11.18 5.74 -7.31
CA ARG A 119 9.91 5.46 -6.61
C ARG A 119 10.16 4.81 -5.25
N GLU A 120 11.10 3.87 -5.17
CA GLU A 120 11.49 3.22 -3.91
C GLU A 120 12.19 4.19 -2.94
N ALA A 121 13.08 5.05 -3.45
CA ALA A 121 13.71 6.08 -2.63
C ALA A 121 12.68 7.07 -2.06
N GLN A 122 11.66 7.45 -2.85
CA GLN A 122 10.54 8.27 -2.40
C GLN A 122 9.70 7.58 -1.32
N LEU A 123 9.33 6.31 -1.53
CA LEU A 123 8.59 5.51 -0.56
C LEU A 123 9.30 5.44 0.80
N ASN A 124 10.63 5.36 0.76
CA ASN A 124 11.49 5.36 1.94
C ASN A 124 11.82 6.76 2.48
N LYS A 125 11.16 7.81 1.97
CA LYS A 125 11.38 9.23 2.33
C LYS A 125 12.84 9.69 2.20
N LYS A 126 13.62 9.04 1.33
CA LYS A 126 15.01 9.43 1.03
C LYS A 126 15.09 10.63 0.09
N ILE A 127 14.05 10.81 -0.73
CA ILE A 127 13.90 11.91 -1.67
C ILE A 127 12.44 12.37 -1.69
N SER A 128 12.24 13.66 -1.93
CA SER A 128 10.97 14.37 -1.83
C SER A 128 10.81 15.48 -2.87
N THR A 129 11.91 15.91 -3.51
CA THR A 129 11.88 16.92 -4.58
C THR A 129 12.39 16.39 -5.92
N ARG A 130 12.08 17.12 -6.99
CA ARG A 130 12.58 16.81 -8.34
C ARG A 130 14.11 16.80 -8.37
N GLU A 131 14.75 17.78 -7.75
CA GLU A 131 16.21 17.92 -7.71
C GLU A 131 16.84 16.71 -7.00
N GLU A 132 16.28 16.32 -5.85
CA GLU A 132 16.73 15.13 -5.12
C GLU A 132 16.58 13.85 -5.95
N ALA A 133 15.50 13.73 -6.73
CA ALA A 133 15.28 12.59 -7.62
C ALA A 133 16.32 12.53 -8.75
N ILE A 134 16.68 13.67 -9.33
CA ILE A 134 17.71 13.74 -10.39
C ILE A 134 19.10 13.42 -9.82
N ASP A 135 19.46 13.96 -8.66
CA ASP A 135 20.75 13.66 -8.03
C ASP A 135 20.85 12.19 -7.61
N PHE A 136 19.76 11.61 -7.12
CA PHE A 136 19.67 10.18 -6.84
C PHE A 136 19.85 9.35 -8.13
N ALA A 137 19.17 9.71 -9.22
CA ALA A 137 19.29 9.03 -10.50
C ALA A 137 20.73 9.10 -11.04
N ARG A 138 21.42 10.24 -10.90
CA ARG A 138 22.80 10.41 -11.35
C ARG A 138 23.75 9.42 -10.65
N LYS A 139 23.61 9.27 -9.32
CA LYS A 139 24.40 8.30 -8.54
C LYS A 139 24.11 6.87 -8.99
N PHE A 140 22.83 6.52 -9.10
CA PHE A 140 22.39 5.19 -9.51
C PHE A 140 22.92 4.80 -10.91
N VAL A 141 22.87 5.74 -11.85
CA VAL A 141 23.38 5.53 -13.22
C VAL A 141 24.90 5.34 -13.21
N SER A 142 25.65 6.11 -12.41
CA SER A 142 27.11 5.95 -12.27
C SER A 142 27.48 4.56 -11.74
N GLU A 143 26.81 4.11 -10.67
CA GLU A 143 27.02 2.80 -10.05
C GLU A 143 26.73 1.66 -11.03
N LEU A 144 25.65 1.79 -11.81
CA LEU A 144 25.27 0.76 -12.78
C LEU A 144 26.32 0.59 -13.89
N PHE A 145 26.85 1.69 -14.42
CA PHE A 145 27.89 1.65 -15.46
C PHE A 145 29.27 1.22 -14.94
N GLU A 146 29.53 1.35 -13.64
CA GLU A 146 30.71 0.76 -13.00
C GLU A 146 30.56 -0.76 -12.84
N SER A 147 29.36 -1.25 -12.51
CA SER A 147 29.10 -2.68 -12.39
C SER A 147 29.09 -3.45 -13.71
N ASP A 148 28.75 -2.82 -14.85
CA ASP A 148 28.80 -3.44 -16.18
C ASP A 148 30.24 -3.50 -16.79
N LYS A 149 31.24 -2.90 -16.12
CA LYS A 149 32.67 -2.95 -16.53
C LYS A 149 33.48 -4.08 -15.88
N LEU A 150 32.87 -4.85 -14.97
CA LEU A 150 33.46 -6.01 -14.28
C LEU A 150 32.91 -7.31 -14.86
#